data_AF-D4YQ56-F1
#
_entry.id   AF-D4YQ56-F1
#
_cell.length_a   1.000
_cell.length_b   1.000
_cell.length_c   1.000
_cell.angle_alpha   90.00
_cell.angle_beta   90.00
_cell.angle_gamma   90.00
#
_symmetry.space_group_name_H-M   'P 1'
#
loop_
_entity.id
_entity.type
_entity.pdbx_description
1 polymer ?
#
loop_
_entity_poly.entity_id
_entity_poly.type
_entity_poly.pdbx_seq_one_letter_code
_entity_poly.pdbx_strand_id
1 'polypeptide(L)'
;MIRPQTLATSALVATVVATLSACAVNPTERPGTSYATGSPEPVPSISAPADAPELTVVDASPGGSRKNDPLWDTLAKAAGDKKPVYVDVVVHTGAEVPDSDRATLTPDTPDSVSVTVDRDVVSDSSPGFHRIRGTFEAEQLGDSAFELSTKSTDEIPGLIPKNKELKKECSDPEGADRIGAAAEKLAGDPDAREDLRKTWISAPELWWAIQQSAVLMRETDGETEGDFFFQACESVQS
;
A
#
# COMPACT_ATOMS: atom_id res chain seq x y z
N MET A 1 67.56 6.25 56.39
CA MET A 1 67.48 4.77 56.46
C MET A 1 66.61 4.28 55.32
N ILE A 2 67.16 3.39 54.47
CA ILE A 2 66.48 2.45 53.54
C ILE A 2 65.74 3.10 52.36
N ARG A 3 65.83 2.72 51.06
CA ARG A 3 66.75 2.03 50.14
C ARG A 3 66.03 2.15 48.75
N PRO A 4 66.70 2.37 47.62
CA PRO A 4 66.07 2.38 46.29
C PRO A 4 66.15 0.99 45.65
N GLN A 5 65.09 0.44 45.03
CA GLN A 5 65.20 -0.65 44.05
C GLN A 5 64.08 -0.64 42.99
N THR A 6 64.55 -0.68 41.75
CA THR A 6 63.96 -1.08 40.46
C THR A 6 63.01 -2.29 40.48
N LEU A 7 62.01 -2.30 39.59
CA LEU A 7 61.92 -3.21 38.41
C LEU A 7 60.55 -3.10 37.71
N ALA A 8 60.60 -3.13 36.38
CA ALA A 8 59.46 -3.12 35.47
C ALA A 8 58.74 -4.47 35.43
N THR A 9 57.40 -4.48 35.25
CA THR A 9 56.73 -5.44 34.36
C THR A 9 55.27 -5.02 34.07
N SER A 10 54.90 -5.10 32.79
CA SER A 10 53.57 -4.89 32.23
C SER A 10 52.57 -5.96 32.68
N ALA A 11 51.29 -5.61 32.89
CA ALA A 11 50.19 -6.57 32.82
C ALA A 11 48.82 -5.89 32.57
N LEU A 12 48.32 -6.12 31.35
CA LEU A 12 46.92 -6.33 30.93
C LEU A 12 45.80 -5.55 31.61
N VAL A 13 45.24 -4.60 30.86
CA VAL A 13 43.85 -4.13 31.04
C VAL A 13 42.92 -5.22 30.50
N ALA A 14 42.17 -5.86 31.39
CA ALA A 14 41.11 -6.80 31.01
C ALA A 14 39.83 -6.01 30.65
N THR A 15 39.61 -5.80 29.36
CA THR A 15 38.30 -5.38 28.84
C THR A 15 37.39 -6.59 28.76
N VAL A 16 36.44 -6.68 29.69
CA VAL A 16 35.32 -7.62 29.61
C VAL A 16 34.41 -7.15 28.48
N VAL A 17 34.50 -7.79 27.31
CA VAL A 17 33.50 -7.68 26.26
C VAL A 17 32.30 -8.50 26.71
N ALA A 18 31.22 -7.84 27.10
CA ALA A 18 29.94 -8.49 27.32
C ALA A 18 29.45 -9.04 25.97
N THR A 19 29.56 -10.36 25.78
CA THR A 19 28.91 -11.07 24.68
C THR A 19 27.41 -11.04 24.94
N LEU A 20 26.71 -10.06 24.35
CA LEU A 20 25.28 -10.19 24.12
C LEU A 20 25.10 -11.33 23.13
N SER A 21 24.62 -12.47 23.63
CA SER A 21 24.09 -13.55 22.79
C SER A 21 22.87 -13.02 22.06
N ALA A 22 23.09 -12.39 20.91
CA ALA A 22 22.04 -12.18 19.94
C ALA A 22 21.58 -13.57 19.47
N CYS A 23 20.31 -13.89 19.72
CA CYS A 23 19.63 -14.98 19.05
C CYS A 23 19.87 -14.80 17.55
N ALA A 24 20.60 -15.73 16.94
CA ALA A 24 20.78 -15.78 15.50
C ALA A 24 19.39 -16.02 14.89
N VAL A 25 18.77 -14.94 14.42
CA VAL A 25 17.69 -15.03 13.45
C VAL A 25 18.36 -15.57 12.20
N ASN A 26 18.03 -16.80 11.79
CA ASN A 26 18.49 -17.34 10.51
C ASN A 26 18.08 -16.32 9.43
N PRO A 27 19.02 -15.70 8.70
CA PRO A 27 18.66 -14.91 7.55
C PRO A 27 18.18 -15.90 6.49
N THR A 28 16.88 -16.10 6.40
CA THR A 28 16.29 -16.63 5.18
C THR A 28 16.74 -15.68 4.07
N GLU A 29 17.47 -16.22 3.10
CA GLU A 29 18.03 -15.49 1.97
C GLU A 29 16.96 -14.59 1.35
N ARG A 30 17.18 -13.27 1.45
CA ARG A 30 16.30 -12.25 0.86
C ARG A 30 16.27 -12.49 -0.66
N PRO A 31 15.10 -12.45 -1.32
CA PRO A 31 15.04 -12.51 -2.77
C PRO A 31 16.01 -11.48 -3.36
N GLY A 32 16.85 -11.92 -4.31
CA GLY A 32 17.94 -11.12 -4.86
C GLY A 32 17.45 -9.82 -5.51
N THR A 33 18.33 -8.82 -5.58
CA THR A 33 18.12 -7.49 -6.16
C THR A 33 17.90 -7.48 -7.69
N SER A 34 17.45 -8.60 -8.26
CA SER A 34 17.07 -8.70 -9.67
C SER A 34 15.88 -9.66 -9.73
N TYR A 35 14.66 -9.12 -9.79
CA TYR A 35 13.50 -9.96 -10.03
C TYR A 35 13.54 -10.43 -11.48
N ALA A 36 13.43 -11.74 -11.71
CA ALA A 36 13.35 -12.27 -13.06
C ALA A 36 12.09 -11.71 -13.73
N THR A 37 12.25 -11.07 -14.90
CA THR A 37 11.15 -10.47 -15.66
C THR A 37 10.28 -11.54 -16.32
N GLY A 38 9.43 -12.19 -15.54
CA GLY A 38 8.30 -12.95 -16.05
C GLY A 38 7.30 -11.99 -16.72
N SER A 39 6.84 -12.32 -17.94
CA SER A 39 5.72 -11.59 -18.54
C SER A 39 4.50 -11.73 -17.63
N PRO A 40 3.82 -10.63 -17.24
CA PRO A 40 2.56 -10.74 -16.54
C PRO A 40 1.56 -11.51 -17.41
N GLU A 41 0.82 -12.45 -16.81
CA GLU A 41 -0.29 -13.09 -17.51
C GLU A 41 -1.28 -12.01 -18.00
N PRO A 42 -1.84 -12.16 -19.20
CA PRO A 42 -2.79 -11.19 -19.74
C PRO A 42 -4.03 -11.15 -18.84
N VAL A 43 -4.28 -9.99 -18.23
CA VAL A 43 -5.48 -9.74 -17.43
C VAL A 43 -6.69 -9.67 -18.38
N PRO A 44 -7.80 -10.36 -18.07
CA PRO A 44 -9.03 -10.19 -18.83
C PRO A 44 -9.48 -8.72 -18.78
N SER A 45 -9.78 -8.13 -19.95
CA SER A 45 -10.33 -6.78 -20.05
C SER A 45 -11.62 -6.67 -19.23
N ILE A 46 -11.62 -5.74 -18.28
CA ILE A 46 -12.79 -5.43 -17.46
C ILE A 46 -13.52 -4.29 -18.15
N SER A 47 -14.65 -4.57 -18.77
CA SER A 47 -15.62 -3.52 -19.07
C SER A 47 -16.49 -3.34 -17.83
N ALA A 48 -16.66 -2.09 -17.40
CA ALA A 48 -17.67 -1.78 -16.39
C ALA A 48 -19.03 -2.37 -16.84
N PRO A 49 -19.82 -2.96 -15.93
CA PRO A 49 -21.19 -3.37 -16.25
C PRO A 49 -21.94 -2.23 -16.92
N ALA A 50 -22.84 -2.53 -17.86
CA ALA A 50 -23.60 -1.51 -18.59
C ALA A 50 -24.41 -0.58 -17.68
N ASP A 51 -24.72 -1.04 -16.47
CA ASP A 51 -25.48 -0.31 -15.45
C ASP A 51 -24.59 0.44 -14.44
N ALA A 52 -23.26 0.41 -14.58
CA ALA A 52 -22.37 1.18 -13.70
C ALA A 52 -22.52 2.69 -13.97
N PRO A 53 -22.54 3.54 -12.92
CA PRO A 53 -22.56 4.98 -13.09
C PRO A 53 -21.41 5.48 -13.97
N GLU A 54 -21.67 6.54 -14.74
CA GLU A 54 -20.69 7.19 -15.62
C GLU A 54 -19.40 7.55 -14.85
N LEU A 55 -19.56 7.98 -13.59
CA LEU A 55 -18.45 8.22 -12.68
C LEU A 55 -18.35 7.04 -11.71
N THR A 56 -17.39 6.17 -11.98
CA THR A 56 -17.08 5.00 -11.17
C THR A 56 -15.59 4.99 -10.90
N VAL A 57 -15.21 4.91 -9.63
CA VAL A 57 -13.83 4.66 -9.21
C VAL A 57 -13.77 3.39 -8.39
N VAL A 58 -12.93 2.47 -8.84
CA VAL A 58 -12.55 1.27 -8.11
C VAL A 58 -11.04 1.27 -8.04
N ASP A 59 -10.49 1.44 -6.85
CA ASP A 59 -9.04 1.44 -6.67
C ASP A 59 -8.68 0.80 -5.33
N ALA A 60 -7.58 0.08 -5.31
CA ALA A 60 -7.00 -0.34 -4.06
C ALA A 60 -5.80 0.56 -3.81
N SER A 61 -5.67 1.11 -2.61
CA SER A 61 -4.60 2.05 -2.26
C SER A 61 -4.50 3.27 -3.20
N PRO A 62 -5.50 4.18 -3.16
CA PRO A 62 -5.37 5.48 -3.82
C PRO A 62 -4.19 6.26 -3.23
N GLY A 63 -3.59 7.14 -4.03
CA GLY A 63 -2.35 7.80 -3.65
C GLY A 63 -1.67 8.55 -4.80
N GLY A 64 -1.00 9.65 -4.46
CA GLY A 64 -0.24 10.48 -5.40
C GLY A 64 -1.05 11.64 -5.99
N SER A 65 -0.35 12.50 -6.74
CA SER A 65 -0.95 13.71 -7.31
C SER A 65 -2.21 13.43 -8.14
N ARG A 66 -3.10 14.42 -8.27
CA ARG A 66 -4.34 14.36 -9.06
C ARG A 66 -4.22 13.71 -10.44
N LYS A 67 -3.09 13.87 -11.14
CA LYS A 67 -2.88 13.28 -12.48
C LYS A 67 -2.81 11.75 -12.44
N ASN A 68 -2.32 11.19 -11.33
CA ASN A 68 -1.96 9.78 -11.20
C ASN A 68 -2.87 9.04 -10.21
N ASP A 69 -3.72 9.75 -9.47
CA ASP A 69 -4.68 9.20 -8.51
C ASP A 69 -6.11 9.21 -9.10
N PRO A 70 -6.62 8.03 -9.52
CA PRO A 70 -7.98 7.92 -10.07
C PRO A 70 -9.08 8.36 -9.10
N LEU A 71 -8.86 8.23 -7.79
CA LEU A 71 -9.80 8.67 -6.78
C LEU A 71 -9.92 10.19 -6.80
N TRP A 72 -8.79 10.91 -6.77
CA TRP A 72 -8.79 12.36 -6.84
C TRP A 72 -9.48 12.86 -8.11
N ASP A 73 -9.02 12.43 -9.28
CA ASP A 73 -9.56 12.94 -10.54
C ASP A 73 -11.07 12.66 -10.70
N THR A 74 -11.52 11.47 -10.29
CA THR A 74 -12.94 11.09 -10.38
C THR A 74 -13.81 11.87 -9.41
N LEU A 75 -13.37 12.06 -8.15
CA LEU A 75 -14.12 12.86 -7.18
C LEU A 75 -14.18 14.35 -7.58
N ALA A 76 -13.09 14.89 -8.11
CA ALA A 76 -13.06 16.27 -8.61
C ALA A 76 -14.04 16.47 -9.78
N LYS A 77 -14.12 15.50 -10.71
CA LYS A 77 -15.12 15.52 -11.80
C LYS A 77 -16.54 15.41 -11.26
N ALA A 78 -16.80 14.50 -10.32
CA ALA A 78 -18.10 14.31 -9.70
C ALA A 78 -18.62 15.59 -9.01
N ALA A 79 -17.75 16.25 -8.23
CA ALA A 79 -18.07 17.50 -7.56
C ALA A 79 -18.31 18.65 -8.55
N GLY A 80 -17.47 18.77 -9.60
CA GLY A 80 -17.62 19.79 -10.62
C GLY A 80 -18.90 19.66 -11.46
N ASP A 81 -19.22 18.42 -11.84
CA ASP A 81 -20.39 18.10 -12.67
C ASP A 81 -21.68 17.95 -11.85
N LYS A 82 -21.57 17.91 -10.51
CA LYS A 82 -22.66 17.63 -9.56
C LYS A 82 -23.38 16.33 -9.89
N LYS A 83 -22.60 15.29 -10.21
CA LYS A 83 -23.10 13.96 -10.55
C LYS A 83 -22.76 12.97 -9.43
N PRO A 84 -23.63 11.99 -9.15
CA PRO A 84 -23.30 10.89 -8.27
C PRO A 84 -22.09 10.10 -8.79
N VAL A 85 -21.29 9.58 -7.86
CA VAL A 85 -20.11 8.76 -8.13
C VAL A 85 -20.19 7.46 -7.35
N TYR A 86 -19.94 6.33 -8.02
CA TYR A 86 -19.71 5.07 -7.33
C TYR A 86 -18.24 5.00 -6.90
N VAL A 87 -18.02 4.74 -5.62
CA VAL A 87 -16.70 4.59 -5.01
C VAL A 87 -16.62 3.21 -4.41
N ASP A 88 -15.61 2.44 -4.80
CA ASP A 88 -15.19 1.22 -4.11
C ASP A 88 -13.67 1.25 -3.98
N VAL A 89 -13.20 1.85 -2.89
CA VAL A 89 -11.77 2.07 -2.66
C VAL A 89 -11.31 1.54 -1.32
N VAL A 90 -10.09 0.99 -1.29
CA VAL A 90 -9.41 0.56 -0.06
C VAL A 90 -8.28 1.51 0.23
N VAL A 91 -8.35 2.24 1.34
CA VAL A 91 -7.35 3.21 1.78
C VAL A 91 -6.47 2.59 2.85
N HIS A 92 -5.16 2.60 2.65
CA HIS A 92 -4.21 2.34 3.73
C HIS A 92 -3.89 3.64 4.47
N THR A 93 -4.00 3.63 5.80
CA THR A 93 -3.58 4.76 6.63
C THR A 93 -3.00 4.27 7.95
N GLY A 94 -1.90 4.89 8.38
CA GLY A 94 -1.33 4.67 9.70
C GLY A 94 -2.02 5.49 10.80
N ALA A 95 -2.94 6.37 10.45
CA ALA A 95 -3.70 7.16 11.41
C ALA A 95 -4.84 6.34 12.01
N GLU A 96 -5.07 6.50 13.33
CA GLU A 96 -6.24 5.92 13.97
C GLU A 96 -7.51 6.58 13.44
N VAL A 97 -8.45 5.77 12.93
CA VAL A 97 -9.76 6.24 12.48
C VAL A 97 -10.67 6.34 13.71
N PRO A 98 -11.11 7.55 14.11
CA PRO A 98 -11.92 7.70 15.31
C PRO A 98 -13.25 6.95 15.20
N ASP A 99 -13.73 6.43 16.33
CA ASP A 99 -15.08 5.90 16.45
C ASP A 99 -16.09 7.06 16.61
N SER A 100 -16.30 7.79 15.52
CA SER A 100 -17.29 8.87 15.39
C SER A 100 -18.25 8.58 14.24
N ASP A 101 -19.39 9.28 14.21
CA ASP A 101 -20.40 9.14 13.15
C ASP A 101 -19.84 9.38 11.74
N ARG A 102 -18.73 10.13 11.65
CA ARG A 102 -17.99 10.38 10.42
C ARG A 102 -16.56 9.91 10.54
N ALA A 103 -15.99 9.44 9.45
CA ALA A 103 -14.60 9.06 9.33
C ALA A 103 -13.92 9.88 8.23
N THR A 104 -12.75 10.44 8.53
CA THR A 104 -11.86 11.01 7.51
C THR A 104 -10.71 10.03 7.27
N LEU A 105 -10.60 9.54 6.04
CA LEU A 105 -9.53 8.66 5.60
C LEU A 105 -8.56 9.46 4.74
N THR A 106 -7.30 9.52 5.18
CA THR A 106 -6.19 10.13 4.45
C THR A 106 -5.18 9.03 4.13
N PRO A 107 -4.96 8.69 2.84
CA PRO A 107 -3.92 7.76 2.46
C PRO A 107 -2.56 8.21 2.98
N ASP A 108 -1.74 7.26 3.42
CA ASP A 108 -0.36 7.51 3.85
C ASP A 108 0.59 7.88 2.70
N THR A 109 0.11 7.74 1.46
CA THR A 109 0.86 8.10 0.26
C THR A 109 0.89 9.63 0.08
N PRO A 110 2.07 10.23 -0.20
CA PRO A 110 2.21 11.67 -0.43
C PRO A 110 1.28 12.21 -1.52
N ASP A 111 0.95 13.50 -1.41
CA ASP A 111 0.14 14.23 -2.38
C ASP A 111 -1.20 13.56 -2.72
N SER A 112 -1.84 12.87 -1.76
CA SER A 112 -3.15 12.23 -1.94
C SER A 112 -4.30 13.04 -1.34
N VAL A 113 -5.53 12.59 -1.58
CA VAL A 113 -6.76 13.23 -1.10
C VAL A 113 -7.23 12.68 0.23
N SER A 114 -7.73 13.57 1.09
CA SER A 114 -8.48 13.14 2.26
C SER A 114 -9.97 13.01 1.90
N VAL A 115 -10.58 11.90 2.29
CA VAL A 115 -12.00 11.62 2.02
C VAL A 115 -12.74 11.51 3.35
N THR A 116 -13.78 12.32 3.53
CA THR A 116 -14.66 12.24 4.70
C THR A 116 -16.00 11.64 4.31
N VAL A 117 -16.42 10.62 5.06
CA VAL A 117 -17.62 9.79 4.81
C VAL A 117 -18.33 9.52 6.14
N ASP A 118 -19.58 9.04 6.06
CA ASP A 118 -20.26 8.41 7.20
C ASP A 118 -19.50 7.13 7.63
N ARG A 119 -19.47 6.84 8.92
CA ARG A 119 -18.68 5.70 9.44
C ARG A 119 -19.23 4.34 9.02
N ASP A 120 -20.53 4.25 8.76
CA ASP A 120 -21.24 3.03 8.38
C ASP A 120 -20.90 2.52 6.98
N VAL A 121 -20.43 3.41 6.08
CA VAL A 121 -19.95 3.04 4.74
C VAL A 121 -18.47 2.63 4.71
N VAL A 122 -17.79 2.71 5.87
CA VAL A 122 -16.39 2.30 6.03
C VAL A 122 -16.33 0.93 6.68
N SER A 123 -15.67 -0.01 6.01
CA SER A 123 -15.40 -1.34 6.55
C SER A 123 -13.91 -1.55 6.73
N ASP A 124 -13.51 -2.21 7.81
CA ASP A 124 -12.11 -2.56 8.04
C ASP A 124 -11.82 -3.87 7.29
N SER A 125 -10.92 -3.81 6.29
CA SER A 125 -10.58 -4.98 5.47
C SER A 125 -9.44 -5.80 6.09
N SER A 126 -8.47 -5.10 6.66
CA SER A 126 -7.29 -5.65 7.35
C SER A 126 -6.65 -4.53 8.18
N PRO A 127 -5.72 -4.80 9.12
CA PRO A 127 -5.12 -3.76 9.96
C PRO A 127 -4.53 -2.61 9.14
N GLY A 128 -5.01 -1.38 9.37
CA GLY A 128 -4.59 -0.17 8.64
C GLY A 128 -5.25 0.01 7.26
N PHE A 129 -6.07 -0.94 6.80
CA PHE A 129 -6.78 -0.86 5.53
C PHE A 129 -8.29 -0.69 5.75
N HIS A 130 -8.82 0.40 5.22
CA HIS A 130 -10.21 0.79 5.36
C HIS A 130 -10.86 0.93 3.98
N ARG A 131 -11.98 0.27 3.78
CA ARG A 131 -12.72 0.29 2.52
C ARG A 131 -13.92 1.22 2.60
N ILE A 132 -13.98 2.17 1.67
CA ILE A 132 -15.17 2.98 1.38
C ILE A 132 -15.90 2.31 0.22
N ARG A 133 -17.19 2.03 0.39
CA ARG A 133 -18.01 1.47 -0.69
C ARG A 133 -19.41 2.07 -0.74
N GLY A 134 -19.83 2.48 -1.93
CA GLY A 134 -21.20 2.94 -2.18
C GLY A 134 -21.29 3.94 -3.33
N THR A 135 -22.47 4.52 -3.50
CA THR A 135 -22.73 5.66 -4.37
C THR A 135 -22.87 6.92 -3.54
N PHE A 136 -22.18 7.98 -3.94
CA PHE A 136 -22.04 9.21 -3.18
C PHE A 136 -22.31 10.46 -4.03
N GLU A 137 -22.74 11.54 -3.38
CA GLU A 137 -22.52 12.89 -3.86
C GLU A 137 -21.21 13.41 -3.29
N ALA A 138 -20.32 13.91 -4.16
CA ALA A 138 -19.02 14.44 -3.76
C ALA A 138 -19.07 15.98 -3.67
N GLU A 139 -18.60 16.53 -2.57
CA GLU A 139 -18.30 17.94 -2.39
C GLU A 139 -16.79 18.12 -2.19
N GLN A 140 -16.20 19.05 -2.94
CA GLN A 140 -14.78 19.36 -2.80
C GLN A 140 -14.56 20.39 -1.68
N LEU A 141 -13.75 20.02 -0.69
CA LEU A 141 -13.34 20.87 0.42
C LEU A 141 -11.92 21.38 0.18
N GLY A 142 -11.78 22.60 -0.35
CA GLY A 142 -10.48 23.15 -0.71
C GLY A 142 -9.80 22.36 -1.83
N ASP A 143 -8.47 22.29 -1.84
CA ASP A 143 -7.75 21.72 -2.98
C ASP A 143 -7.59 20.19 -2.91
N SER A 144 -7.49 19.60 -1.71
CA SER A 144 -7.07 18.20 -1.50
C SER A 144 -7.95 17.40 -0.55
N ALA A 145 -9.18 17.83 -0.29
CA ALA A 145 -10.14 17.07 0.52
C ALA A 145 -11.52 17.00 -0.13
N PHE A 146 -12.23 15.91 0.13
CA PHE A 146 -13.58 15.68 -0.34
C PHE A 146 -14.47 15.19 0.80
N GLU A 147 -15.71 15.65 0.77
CA GLU A 147 -16.79 15.14 1.59
C GLU A 147 -17.76 14.35 0.72
N LEU A 148 -18.09 13.13 1.13
CA LEU A 148 -18.97 12.22 0.40
C LEU A 148 -20.25 12.01 1.19
N SER A 149 -21.37 12.43 0.62
CA SER A 149 -22.71 12.18 1.16
C SER A 149 -23.29 10.90 0.57
N THR A 150 -23.64 9.95 1.43
CA THR A 150 -24.14 8.62 1.04
C THR A 150 -25.49 8.70 0.33
N LYS A 151 -25.60 8.06 -0.85
CA LYS A 151 -26.88 7.85 -1.56
C LYS A 151 -27.34 6.40 -1.51
N SER A 152 -26.41 5.48 -1.64
CA SER A 152 -26.65 4.04 -1.55
C SER A 152 -25.37 3.34 -1.12
N THR A 153 -25.50 2.24 -0.39
CA THR A 153 -24.41 1.34 0.00
C THR A 153 -24.38 0.07 -0.85
N ASP A 154 -25.19 0.00 -1.91
CA ASP A 154 -25.31 -1.17 -2.77
C ASP A 154 -23.99 -1.43 -3.51
N GLU A 155 -23.55 -2.69 -3.53
CA GLU A 155 -22.42 -3.13 -4.34
C GLU A 155 -22.82 -3.28 -5.81
N ILE A 156 -21.94 -2.86 -6.72
CA ILE A 156 -22.06 -3.20 -8.13
C ILE A 156 -21.19 -4.43 -8.43
N PRO A 157 -21.81 -5.61 -8.69
CA PRO A 157 -21.06 -6.84 -8.89
C PRO A 157 -20.22 -6.79 -10.17
N GLY A 158 -19.05 -7.45 -10.14
CA GLY A 158 -18.19 -7.61 -11.31
C GLY A 158 -17.22 -6.45 -11.57
N LEU A 159 -17.23 -5.40 -10.74
CA LEU A 159 -16.25 -4.32 -10.84
C LEU A 159 -14.85 -4.71 -10.35
N ILE A 160 -14.76 -5.57 -9.34
CA ILE A 160 -13.49 -6.15 -8.87
C ILE A 160 -13.37 -7.56 -9.43
N PRO A 161 -12.35 -7.84 -10.26
CA PRO A 161 -12.15 -9.14 -10.83
C PRO A 161 -11.65 -10.11 -9.74
N LYS A 162 -12.03 -11.39 -9.84
CA LYS A 162 -11.63 -12.42 -8.86
C LYS A 162 -10.26 -12.98 -9.21
N ASN A 163 -9.21 -12.16 -9.12
CA ASN A 163 -7.99 -12.50 -9.84
C ASN A 163 -6.83 -12.99 -8.96
N LYS A 164 -6.84 -12.79 -7.63
CA LYS A 164 -5.71 -13.19 -6.79
C LYS A 164 -6.11 -13.59 -5.37
N GLU A 165 -5.56 -14.71 -4.92
CA GLU A 165 -5.57 -15.12 -3.51
C GLU A 165 -4.30 -14.64 -2.83
N LEU A 166 -4.45 -13.63 -1.98
CA LEU A 166 -3.36 -12.96 -1.27
C LEU A 166 -2.48 -13.94 -0.47
N LYS A 167 -3.08 -14.92 0.23
CA LYS A 167 -2.34 -15.98 0.94
C LYS A 167 -1.43 -16.80 0.03
N LYS A 168 -1.86 -17.07 -1.20
CA LYS A 168 -1.08 -17.85 -2.16
C LYS A 168 0.14 -17.05 -2.62
N GLU A 169 -0.05 -15.79 -2.98
CA GLU A 169 1.05 -14.92 -3.45
C GLU A 169 2.11 -14.68 -2.36
N CYS A 170 1.70 -14.58 -1.09
CA CYS A 170 2.61 -14.38 0.04
C CYS A 170 3.37 -15.64 0.49
N SER A 171 2.96 -16.84 0.06
CA SER A 171 3.57 -18.12 0.48
C SER A 171 4.31 -18.84 -0.65
N ASP A 172 4.09 -18.43 -1.90
CA ASP A 172 4.72 -18.94 -3.10
C ASP A 172 5.99 -18.13 -3.44
N PRO A 173 7.19 -18.75 -3.54
CA PRO A 173 8.40 -18.07 -3.98
C PRO A 173 8.23 -17.35 -5.33
N GLU A 174 7.47 -17.94 -6.26
CA GLU A 174 7.18 -17.28 -7.54
C GLU A 174 6.23 -16.09 -7.37
N GLY A 175 5.41 -16.09 -6.31
CA GLY A 175 4.55 -14.97 -5.93
C GLY A 175 5.36 -13.75 -5.50
N ALA A 176 6.39 -13.96 -4.67
CA ALA A 176 7.31 -12.90 -4.29
C ALA A 176 8.03 -12.29 -5.52
N ASP A 177 8.48 -13.12 -6.46
CA ASP A 177 9.11 -12.66 -7.70
C ASP A 177 8.13 -11.84 -8.57
N ARG A 178 6.88 -12.28 -8.70
CA ARG A 178 5.83 -11.54 -9.44
C ARG A 178 5.52 -10.18 -8.81
N ILE A 179 5.46 -10.12 -7.47
CA ILE A 179 5.22 -8.88 -6.73
C ILE A 179 6.39 -7.91 -6.92
N GLY A 180 7.63 -8.39 -6.77
CA GLY A 180 8.84 -7.59 -6.99
C GLY A 180 8.94 -7.05 -8.41
N ALA A 181 8.70 -7.90 -9.42
CA ALA A 181 8.69 -7.50 -10.83
C ALA A 181 7.60 -6.46 -11.15
N ALA A 182 6.44 -6.52 -10.48
CA ALA A 182 5.40 -5.50 -10.62
C ALA A 182 5.84 -4.14 -10.06
N ALA A 183 6.55 -4.13 -8.92
CA ALA A 183 7.11 -2.91 -8.33
C ALA A 183 8.22 -2.32 -9.22
N GLU A 184 9.15 -3.13 -9.72
CA GLU A 184 10.19 -2.69 -10.66
C GLU A 184 9.57 -2.09 -11.94
N LYS A 185 8.56 -2.75 -12.50
CA LYS A 185 7.85 -2.25 -13.68
C LYS A 185 7.22 -0.89 -13.40
N LEU A 186 6.53 -0.73 -12.27
CA LEU A 186 5.91 0.55 -11.90
C LEU A 186 6.95 1.63 -11.56
N ALA A 187 8.12 1.26 -11.04
CA ALA A 187 9.22 2.17 -10.79
C ALA A 187 9.80 2.73 -12.10
N GLY A 188 10.05 1.85 -13.07
CA GLY A 188 10.58 2.23 -14.38
C GLY A 188 9.56 2.86 -15.35
N ASP A 189 8.28 2.54 -15.17
CA ASP A 189 7.17 3.02 -16.01
C ASP A 189 5.92 3.34 -15.15
N PRO A 190 5.79 4.60 -14.66
CA PRO A 190 4.62 5.05 -13.91
C PRO A 190 3.30 4.92 -14.69
N ASP A 191 3.34 4.96 -16.03
CA ASP A 191 2.14 4.85 -16.87
C ASP A 191 1.59 3.40 -16.87
N ALA A 192 2.37 2.42 -16.42
CA ALA A 192 1.92 1.03 -16.23
C ALA A 192 0.95 0.84 -15.05
N ARG A 193 0.72 1.88 -14.22
CA ARG A 193 -0.16 1.83 -13.03
C ARG A 193 -1.50 1.19 -13.35
N GLU A 194 -2.17 1.63 -14.40
CA GLU A 194 -3.55 1.21 -14.68
C GLU A 194 -3.67 -0.28 -15.02
N ASP A 195 -2.70 -0.81 -15.76
CA ASP A 195 -2.68 -2.24 -16.11
C ASP A 195 -2.26 -3.12 -14.92
N LEU A 196 -1.30 -2.65 -14.12
CA LEU A 196 -0.92 -3.31 -12.88
C LEU A 196 -2.06 -3.27 -11.85
N ARG A 197 -2.76 -2.14 -11.71
CA ARG A 197 -3.95 -2.01 -10.87
C ARG A 197 -4.97 -3.09 -11.23
N LYS A 198 -5.35 -3.24 -12.51
CA LYS A 198 -6.30 -4.31 -12.93
C LYS A 198 -5.83 -5.72 -12.55
N THR A 199 -4.52 -5.95 -12.52
CA THR A 199 -3.91 -7.23 -12.12
C THR A 199 -4.01 -7.49 -10.62
N TRP A 200 -3.80 -6.45 -9.81
CA TRP A 200 -3.60 -6.56 -8.35
C TRP A 200 -4.76 -5.99 -7.51
N ILE A 201 -5.77 -5.37 -8.11
CA ILE A 201 -6.89 -4.70 -7.42
C ILE A 201 -7.69 -5.63 -6.48
N SER A 202 -7.68 -6.94 -6.75
CA SER A 202 -8.33 -7.93 -5.87
C SER A 202 -7.51 -8.28 -4.63
N ALA A 203 -6.28 -7.78 -4.53
CA ALA A 203 -5.36 -7.94 -3.39
C ALA A 203 -4.84 -6.56 -2.94
N PRO A 204 -5.68 -5.76 -2.27
CA PRO A 204 -5.37 -4.35 -1.97
C PRO A 204 -4.06 -4.13 -1.21
N GLU A 205 -3.74 -5.03 -0.28
CA GLU A 205 -2.53 -4.98 0.53
C GLU A 205 -1.27 -5.17 -0.32
N LEU A 206 -1.27 -6.11 -1.26
CA LEU A 206 -0.14 -6.28 -2.19
C LEU A 206 -0.06 -5.13 -3.18
N TRP A 207 -1.19 -4.64 -3.66
CA TRP A 207 -1.18 -3.51 -4.57
C TRP A 207 -0.65 -2.23 -3.90
N TRP A 208 -0.99 -2.00 -2.63
CA TRP A 208 -0.36 -0.96 -1.81
C TRP A 208 1.16 -1.18 -1.70
N ALA A 209 1.60 -2.38 -1.33
CA ALA A 209 3.03 -2.65 -1.16
C ALA A 209 3.83 -2.52 -2.48
N ILE A 210 3.25 -2.89 -3.62
CA ILE A 210 3.83 -2.68 -4.95
C ILE A 210 4.03 -1.19 -5.22
N GLN A 211 3.03 -0.36 -4.91
CA GLN A 211 3.11 1.09 -5.09
C GLN A 211 4.19 1.72 -4.20
N GLN A 212 4.21 1.39 -2.91
CA GLN A 212 5.21 1.91 -1.97
C GLN A 212 6.63 1.49 -2.37
N SER A 213 6.81 0.22 -2.74
CA SER A 213 8.11 -0.29 -3.21
C SER A 213 8.57 0.41 -4.48
N ALA A 214 7.65 0.69 -5.43
CA ALA A 214 7.97 1.41 -6.65
C ALA A 214 8.35 2.88 -6.40
N VAL A 215 7.72 3.55 -5.43
CA VAL A 215 8.13 4.90 -4.98
C VAL A 215 9.54 4.84 -4.42
N LEU A 216 9.79 3.95 -3.46
CA LEU A 216 11.09 3.81 -2.83
C LEU A 216 12.20 3.54 -3.86
N MET A 217 11.99 2.60 -4.79
CA MET A 217 12.93 2.29 -5.87
C MET A 217 13.32 3.53 -6.70
N ARG A 218 12.36 4.43 -6.98
CA ARG A 218 12.64 5.68 -7.73
C ARG A 218 13.43 6.68 -6.90
N GLU A 219 13.26 6.68 -5.59
CA GLU A 219 13.95 7.59 -4.67
C GLU A 219 15.36 7.13 -4.32
N THR A 220 15.62 5.82 -4.36
CA THR A 220 16.87 5.18 -3.92
C THR A 220 17.70 4.58 -5.05
N ASP A 221 17.41 4.92 -6.31
CA ASP A 221 18.06 4.34 -7.50
C ASP A 221 18.06 2.79 -7.51
N GLY A 222 17.00 2.17 -6.98
CA GLY A 222 16.78 0.71 -6.98
C GLY A 222 17.13 -0.02 -5.68
N GLU A 223 17.60 0.65 -4.63
CA GLU A 223 17.76 0.03 -3.31
C GLU A 223 16.40 -0.12 -2.61
N THR A 224 15.85 -1.33 -2.56
CA THR A 224 14.59 -1.59 -1.82
C THR A 224 14.87 -2.06 -0.40
N GLU A 225 14.39 -1.32 0.61
CA GLU A 225 14.11 -1.88 1.93
C GLU A 225 12.70 -2.52 1.90
N GLY A 226 12.64 -3.85 1.96
CA GLY A 226 11.49 -4.69 1.59
C GLY A 226 10.40 -4.83 2.66
N ASP A 227 10.19 -3.80 3.48
CA ASP A 227 9.32 -3.89 4.66
C ASP A 227 7.84 -3.87 4.28
N PHE A 228 7.47 -3.22 3.16
CA PHE A 228 6.08 -3.11 2.71
C PHE A 228 5.48 -4.46 2.30
N PHE A 229 6.25 -5.34 1.65
CA PHE A 229 5.76 -6.67 1.28
C PHE A 229 5.54 -7.55 2.50
N PHE A 230 6.43 -7.45 3.49
CA PHE A 230 6.27 -8.17 4.74
C PHE A 230 4.99 -7.71 5.47
N GLN A 231 4.80 -6.40 5.61
CA GLN A 231 3.58 -5.84 6.21
C GLN A 231 2.31 -6.28 5.47
N ALA A 232 2.31 -6.21 4.13
CA ALA A 232 1.18 -6.63 3.31
C ALA A 232 0.90 -8.14 3.39
N CYS A 233 1.88 -8.97 3.72
CA CYS A 233 1.70 -10.40 3.91
C CYS A 233 1.35 -10.78 5.35
N GLU A 234 1.77 -10.01 6.35
CA GLU A 234 1.39 -10.20 7.75
C GLU A 234 -0.09 -9.93 7.98
N SER A 235 -0.65 -8.87 7.38
CA SER A 235 -2.07 -8.47 7.51
C SER A 235 -3.08 -9.54 7.07
N VAL A 236 -2.59 -10.59 6.41
CA VAL A 236 -3.34 -11.67 5.77
C VAL A 236 -3.19 -12.98 6.55
N GLN A 237 -2.09 -13.10 7.30
CA GLN A 237 -1.77 -14.27 8.10
C GLN A 237 -2.37 -14.17 9.52
N SER A 238 -2.64 -12.95 9.99
CA SER A 238 -3.38 -12.66 11.23
C SER A 238 -4.86 -13.00 11.12
#